data_AF-A0A1V4ESY2-F1
#
_entry.id   AF-A0A1V4ESY2-F1
#
_cell.length_a   1.000
_cell.length_b   1.000
_cell.length_c   1.000
_cell.angle_alpha   90.00
_cell.angle_beta   90.00
_cell.angle_gamma   90.00
#
_symmetry.space_group_name_H-M   'P 1'
#
loop_
_entity.id
_entity.type
_entity.pdbx_description
1 polymer ?
#
loop_
_entity_poly.entity_id
_entity_poly.type
_entity_poly.pdbx_seq_one_letter_code
_entity_poly.pdbx_strand_id
1 'polypeptide(L)'
;MRDSGDRYAIVDAKERWTAPVRPDGIGTYRFGDGFIAVFHVEYDTGSEHSWTLYHKLWNYAIHLPKFWVDVPSANVLFITRSDDRAGRILELWEGLLGGGLKGQSVPAMWAVSELQMETDGVLQAVWNGPWEYRGSLRDFPHIDGDTYRDMMPLGKQTRLPPFVRG
;
A
#
# COMPACT_ATOMS: atom_id res chain seq x y z
N MET A 1 21.13 -8.54 -12.68
CA MET A 1 21.13 -8.66 -11.21
C MET A 1 21.42 -7.28 -10.64
N ARG A 2 20.41 -6.58 -10.13
CA ARG A 2 20.50 -5.45 -9.19
C ARG A 2 19.25 -5.49 -8.34
N ASP A 3 19.47 -5.35 -7.05
CA ASP A 3 18.66 -5.90 -5.98
C ASP A 3 17.41 -5.05 -5.76
N SER A 4 16.32 -5.70 -5.37
CA SER A 4 15.09 -5.04 -4.88
C SER A 4 15.34 -4.10 -3.68
N GLY A 5 16.53 -4.18 -3.06
CA GLY A 5 16.97 -3.28 -1.98
C GLY A 5 17.28 -1.85 -2.41
N ASP A 6 17.61 -1.59 -3.68
CA ASP A 6 18.05 -0.25 -4.12
C ASP A 6 16.87 0.70 -4.43
N ARG A 7 15.67 0.17 -4.69
CA ARG A 7 14.56 0.95 -5.26
C ARG A 7 13.73 1.71 -4.25
N TYR A 8 13.78 1.30 -2.99
CA TYR A 8 13.01 1.90 -1.91
C TYR A 8 13.92 2.54 -0.87
N ALA A 9 15.24 2.57 -1.12
CA ALA A 9 16.22 3.09 -0.19
C ALA A 9 15.84 4.50 0.24
N ILE A 10 15.48 4.65 1.51
CA ILE A 10 15.33 5.96 2.11
C ILE A 10 16.73 6.33 2.58
N VAL A 11 17.13 7.55 2.26
CA VAL A 11 18.38 8.12 2.74
C VAL A 11 18.00 9.16 3.78
N ASP A 12 18.47 9.00 5.02
CA ASP A 12 18.21 9.96 6.10
C ASP A 12 18.91 11.30 5.81
N ALA A 13 18.64 12.34 6.61
CA ALA A 13 19.28 13.65 6.48
C ALA A 13 20.82 13.63 6.69
N LYS A 14 21.39 12.48 7.03
CA LYS A 14 22.82 12.23 7.24
C LYS A 14 23.39 11.25 6.20
N GLU A 15 22.70 11.08 5.08
CA GLU A 15 23.09 10.19 3.98
C GLU A 15 23.17 8.69 4.35
N ARG A 16 22.55 8.29 5.46
CA ARG A 16 22.52 6.89 5.89
C ARG A 16 21.29 6.19 5.35
N TRP A 17 21.51 4.98 4.87
CA TRP A 17 20.47 4.08 4.37
C TRP A 17 19.54 3.72 5.53
N THR A 18 18.33 4.22 5.49
CA THR A 18 17.21 3.75 6.30
C THR A 18 16.38 2.77 5.49
N ALA A 19 15.79 1.81 6.21
CA ALA A 19 15.14 0.67 5.58
C ALA A 19 14.04 1.15 4.61
N PRO A 20 14.01 0.59 3.40
CA PRO A 20 12.99 0.91 2.43
C PRO A 20 11.57 0.70 2.96
N VAL A 21 10.64 1.56 2.56
CA VAL A 21 9.20 1.26 2.67
C VAL A 21 8.92 0.12 1.70
N ARG A 22 9.13 -1.10 2.17
CA ARG A 22 8.94 -2.32 1.40
C ARG A 22 7.59 -2.90 1.81
N PRO A 23 6.55 -2.74 0.97
CA PRO A 23 5.26 -3.36 1.26
C PRO A 23 5.35 -4.87 1.11
N ASP A 24 4.39 -5.58 1.70
CA ASP A 24 4.21 -7.02 1.51
C ASP A 24 3.73 -7.35 0.09
N GLY A 25 2.99 -6.43 -0.54
CA GLY A 25 2.52 -6.56 -1.91
C GLY A 25 2.34 -5.22 -2.63
N ILE A 26 2.29 -5.26 -3.96
CA ILE A 26 2.00 -4.08 -4.80
C ILE A 26 0.99 -4.46 -5.88
N GLY A 27 -0.05 -3.65 -6.04
CA GLY A 27 -1.04 -3.74 -7.13
C GLY A 27 -1.10 -2.45 -7.94
N THR A 28 -1.40 -2.55 -9.24
CA THR A 28 -1.60 -1.40 -10.12
C THR A 28 -2.90 -1.57 -10.90
N TYR A 29 -3.69 -0.50 -10.97
CA TYR A 29 -5.02 -0.46 -11.55
C TYR A 29 -5.12 0.68 -12.55
N ARG A 30 -5.85 0.48 -13.65
CA ARG A 30 -6.09 1.53 -14.65
C ARG A 30 -7.55 1.57 -15.03
N PHE A 31 -8.13 2.76 -14.93
CA PHE A 31 -9.52 3.03 -15.23
C PHE A 31 -9.73 3.32 -16.71
N GLY A 32 -10.99 3.25 -17.15
CA GLY A 32 -11.36 3.44 -18.56
C GLY A 32 -11.02 4.82 -19.12
N ASP A 33 -10.86 5.83 -18.25
CA ASP A 33 -10.39 7.17 -18.58
C ASP A 33 -8.86 7.31 -18.61
N GLY A 34 -8.13 6.22 -18.33
CA GLY A 34 -6.68 6.19 -18.28
C GLY A 34 -6.08 6.56 -16.93
N PHE A 35 -6.89 6.87 -15.90
CA PHE A 35 -6.39 7.09 -14.54
C PHE A 35 -5.69 5.85 -14.00
N ILE A 36 -4.55 6.04 -13.32
CA ILE A 36 -3.74 4.95 -12.77
C ILE A 36 -3.66 5.09 -11.25
N ALA A 37 -3.97 4.01 -10.55
CA ALA A 37 -3.81 3.88 -9.11
C ALA A 37 -2.82 2.77 -8.79
N VAL A 38 -1.91 3.03 -7.85
CA VAL A 38 -1.01 2.02 -7.29
C VAL A 38 -1.36 1.80 -5.82
N PHE A 39 -1.40 0.54 -5.41
CA PHE A 39 -1.63 0.12 -4.03
C PHE A 39 -0.40 -0.59 -3.49
N HIS A 40 0.07 -0.12 -2.33
CA HIS A 40 1.00 -0.83 -1.47
C HIS A 40 0.18 -1.59 -0.44
N VAL A 41 0.40 -2.90 -0.33
CA VAL A 41 -0.35 -3.77 0.59
C VAL A 41 0.55 -4.11 1.77
N GLU A 42 0.01 -3.91 2.96
CA GLU A 42 0.65 -4.20 4.25
C GLU A 42 -0.23 -5.18 5.02
N TYR A 43 0.37 -6.28 5.47
CA TYR A 43 -0.29 -7.25 6.33
C TYR A 43 0.14 -7.00 7.77
N ASP A 44 -0.75 -6.39 8.56
CA ASP A 44 -0.52 -6.13 9.99
C ASP A 44 -0.98 -7.35 10.81
N THR A 45 0.00 -8.12 11.27
CA THR A 45 -0.21 -9.28 12.14
C THR A 45 -0.68 -8.89 13.55
N GLY A 46 -0.77 -7.59 13.86
CA GLY A 46 -1.11 -7.05 15.18
C GLY A 46 0.02 -7.08 16.20
N SER A 47 1.21 -7.58 15.84
CA SER A 47 2.36 -7.65 16.76
C SER A 47 3.13 -6.33 16.89
N GLU A 48 2.93 -5.39 15.97
CA GLU A 48 3.60 -4.08 16.00
C GLU A 48 2.97 -3.17 17.07
N HIS A 49 3.81 -2.67 17.98
CA HIS A 49 3.38 -1.67 18.96
C HIS A 49 3.11 -0.31 18.30
N SER A 50 2.33 0.55 18.96
CA SER A 50 1.84 1.83 18.41
C SER A 50 2.93 2.71 17.80
N TRP A 51 4.08 2.79 18.44
CA TRP A 51 5.18 3.64 17.97
C TRP A 51 5.80 3.16 16.65
N THR A 52 5.93 1.84 16.44
CA THR A 52 6.41 1.26 15.18
C THR A 52 5.40 1.50 14.08
N LEU A 53 4.12 1.28 14.36
CA LEU A 53 3.04 1.56 13.42
C LEU A 53 3.00 3.04 13.04
N TYR A 54 3.09 3.95 14.01
CA TYR A 54 3.18 5.39 13.77
C TYR A 54 4.33 5.76 12.83
N HIS A 55 5.53 5.22 13.08
CA HIS A 55 6.69 5.45 12.21
C HIS A 55 6.51 4.88 10.81
N LYS A 56 5.90 3.70 10.68
CA LYS A 56 5.59 3.09 9.38
C LYS A 56 4.65 4.00 8.58
N LEU A 57 3.55 4.45 9.21
CA LEU A 57 2.59 5.38 8.61
C LEU A 57 3.26 6.70 8.20
N TRP A 58 4.07 7.27 9.09
CA TRP A 58 4.84 8.48 8.77
C TRP A 58 5.76 8.29 7.57
N ASN A 59 6.47 7.17 7.50
CA ASN A 59 7.37 6.87 6.38
C ASN A 59 6.60 6.72 5.07
N TYR A 60 5.44 6.05 5.09
CA TYR A 60 4.56 5.98 3.93
C TYR A 60 4.16 7.38 3.45
N ALA A 61 3.76 8.26 4.36
CA ALA A 61 3.36 9.62 4.00
C ALA A 61 4.48 10.43 3.33
N ILE A 62 5.70 10.38 3.89
CA ILE A 62 6.80 11.23 3.44
C ILE A 62 7.51 10.68 2.20
N HIS A 63 7.57 9.36 2.05
CA HIS A 63 8.41 8.72 1.05
C HIS A 63 7.62 8.16 -0.13
N LEU A 64 6.41 7.64 0.10
CA LEU A 64 5.64 7.02 -0.98
C LEU A 64 5.34 7.99 -2.15
N PRO A 65 4.96 9.26 -1.91
CA PRO A 65 4.76 10.22 -3.01
C PRO A 65 6.02 10.48 -3.84
N LYS A 66 7.22 10.31 -3.26
CA LYS A 66 8.50 10.49 -3.97
C LYS A 66 8.81 9.31 -4.89
N PHE A 67 8.39 8.11 -4.52
CA PHE A 67 8.55 6.91 -5.34
C PHE A 67 7.58 6.87 -6.52
N TRP A 68 6.40 7.46 -6.36
CA TRP A 68 5.31 7.41 -7.34
C TRP A 68 4.94 8.80 -7.87
N VAL A 69 5.95 9.61 -8.19
CA VAL A 69 5.76 11.00 -8.66
C VAL A 69 4.93 11.09 -9.95
N ASP A 70 5.02 10.07 -10.81
CA ASP A 70 4.33 10.02 -12.11
C ASP A 70 2.99 9.26 -12.07
N VAL A 71 2.56 8.81 -10.88
CA VAL A 71 1.27 8.11 -10.72
C VAL A 71 0.24 9.06 -10.13
N PRO A 72 -0.94 9.21 -10.76
CA PRO A 72 -2.00 10.09 -10.26
C PRO A 72 -2.46 9.79 -8.83
N SER A 73 -2.41 8.51 -8.41
CA SER A 73 -2.80 8.10 -7.06
C SER A 73 -1.96 6.95 -6.51
N ALA A 74 -1.23 7.24 -5.44
CA ALA A 74 -0.60 6.24 -4.60
C ALA A 74 -1.48 5.95 -3.38
N ASN A 75 -1.68 4.67 -3.09
CA ASN A 75 -2.56 4.17 -2.06
C ASN A 75 -1.80 3.15 -1.22
N VAL A 76 -2.19 3.03 0.04
CA VAL A 76 -1.67 2.00 0.94
C VAL A 76 -2.86 1.32 1.61
N LEU A 77 -2.93 0.00 1.49
CA LEU A 77 -3.98 -0.85 2.05
C LEU A 77 -3.38 -1.70 3.18
N PHE A 78 -3.87 -1.49 4.39
CA PHE A 78 -3.58 -2.36 5.53
C PHE A 78 -4.64 -3.46 5.63
N ILE A 79 -4.19 -4.71 5.65
CA ILE A 79 -5.00 -5.89 5.97
C ILE A 79 -4.64 -6.30 7.39
N THR A 80 -5.62 -6.32 8.28
CA THR A 80 -5.43 -6.59 9.70
C THR A 80 -6.20 -7.83 10.14
N ARG A 81 -5.88 -8.37 11.32
CA ARG A 81 -6.64 -9.51 11.87
C ARG A 81 -8.03 -9.15 12.43
N SER A 82 -8.26 -7.89 12.77
CA SER A 82 -9.53 -7.47 13.40
C SER A 82 -9.91 -6.04 13.01
N ASP A 83 -11.21 -5.77 13.06
CA ASP A 83 -11.78 -4.46 12.75
C ASP A 83 -11.28 -3.38 13.70
N ASP A 84 -11.17 -3.68 15.00
CA ASP A 84 -10.60 -2.76 16.00
C ASP A 84 -9.19 -2.30 15.61
N ARG A 85 -8.37 -3.21 15.07
CA ARG A 85 -7.01 -2.88 14.63
C ARG A 85 -7.03 -2.05 13.35
N ALA A 86 -7.93 -2.33 12.42
CA ALA A 86 -8.12 -1.51 11.21
C ALA A 86 -8.55 -0.08 11.58
N GLY A 87 -9.53 0.05 12.50
CA GLY A 87 -9.96 1.35 13.02
C GLY A 87 -8.82 2.14 13.65
N ARG A 88 -8.02 1.49 14.51
CA ARG A 88 -6.85 2.13 15.14
C ARG A 88 -5.80 2.64 14.14
N ILE A 89 -5.56 1.91 13.05
CA ILE A 89 -4.63 2.36 11.99
C ILE A 89 -5.15 3.65 11.36
N LEU A 90 -6.45 3.69 11.05
CA LEU A 90 -7.09 4.86 10.46
C LEU A 90 -7.09 6.05 11.44
N GLU A 91 -7.39 5.84 12.72
CA GLU A 91 -7.32 6.89 13.74
C GLU A 91 -5.90 7.49 13.86
N LEU A 92 -4.86 6.64 13.84
CA LEU A 92 -3.48 7.11 13.84
C LEU A 92 -3.14 7.91 12.59
N TRP A 93 -3.60 7.45 11.43
CA TRP A 93 -3.43 8.15 10.17
C TRP A 93 -4.11 9.52 10.18
N GLU A 94 -5.36 9.61 10.64
CA GLU A 94 -6.09 10.87 10.77
C GLU A 94 -5.41 11.83 11.75
N GLY A 95 -4.89 11.32 12.86
CA GLY A 95 -4.09 12.10 13.81
C GLY A 95 -2.84 12.70 13.16
N LEU A 96 -2.18 11.96 12.28
CA LEU A 96 -1.04 12.45 11.50
C LEU A 96 -1.45 13.57 10.52
N LEU A 97 -2.58 13.39 9.82
CA LEU A 97 -3.12 14.38 8.88
C LEU A 97 -3.60 15.66 9.57
N GLY A 98 -4.16 15.54 10.78
CA GLY A 98 -4.55 16.69 11.60
C GLY A 98 -3.36 17.44 12.21
N GLY A 99 -2.21 16.78 12.32
CA GLY A 99 -0.99 17.29 12.93
C GLY A 99 0.16 17.50 11.94
N GLY A 100 1.21 16.68 12.06
CA GLY A 100 2.49 16.87 11.39
C GLY A 100 2.45 16.78 9.86
N LEU A 101 1.41 16.19 9.29
CA LEU A 101 1.21 16.06 7.84
C LEU A 101 0.13 17.00 7.28
N LYS A 102 -0.38 17.93 8.10
CA LYS A 102 -1.47 18.82 7.69
C LYS A 102 -1.12 19.61 6.43
N GLY A 103 -1.96 19.48 5.41
CA GLY A 103 -1.82 20.16 4.12
C GLY A 103 -0.74 19.58 3.20
N GLN A 104 -0.09 18.46 3.58
CA GLN A 104 0.86 17.78 2.72
C GLN A 104 0.13 16.86 1.73
N SER A 105 0.74 16.69 0.54
CA SER A 105 0.31 15.66 -0.41
C SER A 105 0.80 14.29 0.10
N VAL A 106 -0.14 13.44 0.47
CA VAL A 106 0.08 12.14 1.11
C VAL A 106 -0.70 11.06 0.35
N PRO A 107 -0.27 9.79 0.39
CA PRO A 107 -1.04 8.70 -0.21
C PRO A 107 -2.40 8.54 0.47
N ALA A 108 -3.35 7.96 -0.23
CA ALA A 108 -4.59 7.52 0.41
C ALA A 108 -4.31 6.28 1.28
N MET A 109 -4.90 6.27 2.47
CA MET A 109 -4.81 5.17 3.42
C MET A 109 -6.11 4.39 3.40
N TRP A 110 -6.00 3.06 3.37
CA TRP A 110 -7.12 2.14 3.44
C TRP A 110 -6.83 1.07 4.49
N ALA A 111 -7.86 0.60 5.19
CA ALA A 111 -7.75 -0.52 6.10
C ALA A 111 -8.97 -1.44 6.01
N VAL A 112 -8.74 -2.73 6.19
CA VAL A 112 -9.75 -3.79 6.17
C VAL A 112 -9.27 -4.96 7.04
N SER A 113 -10.20 -5.70 7.64
CA SER A 113 -9.84 -6.91 8.38
C SER A 113 -9.96 -8.17 7.52
N GLU A 114 -9.19 -9.20 7.86
CA GLU A 114 -9.32 -10.53 7.28
C GLU A 114 -10.72 -11.10 7.50
N LEU A 115 -11.29 -10.92 8.69
CA LEU A 115 -12.64 -11.38 9.00
C LEU A 115 -13.68 -10.79 8.04
N GLN A 116 -13.54 -9.50 7.72
CA GLN A 116 -14.41 -8.84 6.75
C GLN A 116 -14.16 -9.39 5.32
N MET A 117 -12.91 -9.60 4.94
CA MET A 117 -12.57 -10.22 3.65
C MET A 117 -13.08 -11.66 3.51
N GLU A 118 -13.08 -12.44 4.59
CA GLU A 118 -13.61 -13.79 4.62
C GLU A 118 -15.13 -13.81 4.53
N THR A 119 -15.79 -12.88 5.22
CA THR A 119 -17.27 -12.80 5.27
C THR A 119 -17.85 -12.29 3.96
N ASP A 120 -17.31 -11.19 3.43
CA ASP A 120 -17.86 -10.52 2.25
C ASP A 120 -17.25 -11.05 0.95
N GLY A 121 -16.09 -11.72 1.05
CA GLY A 121 -15.22 -12.08 -0.06
C GLY A 121 -14.27 -10.94 -0.43
N VAL A 122 -13.01 -11.28 -0.73
CA VAL A 122 -11.91 -10.32 -1.01
C VAL A 122 -12.28 -9.21 -1.99
N LEU A 123 -13.05 -9.53 -3.03
CA LEU A 123 -13.47 -8.55 -4.04
C LEU A 123 -14.55 -7.58 -3.53
N GLN A 124 -15.40 -8.01 -2.59
CA GLN A 124 -16.55 -7.24 -2.10
C GLN A 124 -16.25 -6.51 -0.79
N ALA A 125 -15.20 -6.93 -0.08
CA ALA A 125 -14.81 -6.35 1.18
C ALA A 125 -14.61 -4.83 1.05
N VAL A 126 -15.31 -4.10 1.93
CA VAL A 126 -15.24 -2.64 1.96
C VAL A 126 -14.02 -2.21 2.74
N TRP A 127 -13.12 -1.52 2.07
CA TRP A 127 -11.97 -0.86 2.64
C TRP A 127 -12.38 0.50 3.16
N ASN A 128 -12.02 0.78 4.41
CA ASN A 128 -12.26 2.06 5.05
C ASN A 128 -11.05 2.96 4.84
N GLY A 129 -11.29 4.17 4.35
CA GLY A 129 -10.31 5.25 4.26
C GLY A 129 -10.54 6.32 5.32
N PRO A 130 -9.68 7.35 5.37
CA PRO A 130 -9.88 8.50 6.26
C PRO A 130 -11.21 9.21 5.96
N TRP A 131 -11.77 9.94 6.92
CA TRP A 131 -12.97 10.79 6.74
C TRP A 131 -14.20 10.06 6.17
N GLU A 132 -14.43 8.82 6.62
CA GLU A 132 -15.55 7.97 6.21
C GLU A 132 -15.56 7.54 4.73
N TYR A 133 -14.48 7.78 3.97
CA TYR A 133 -14.35 7.23 2.63
C TYR A 133 -14.40 5.70 2.67
N ARG A 134 -15.14 5.12 1.74
CA ARG A 134 -15.26 3.66 1.58
C ARG A 134 -15.02 3.30 0.13
N GLY A 135 -14.31 2.21 -0.10
CA GLY A 135 -14.09 1.64 -1.42
C GLY A 135 -13.98 0.12 -1.34
N SER A 136 -14.06 -0.57 -2.46
CA SER A 136 -13.84 -2.01 -2.54
C SER A 136 -12.93 -2.31 -3.72
N LEU A 137 -12.31 -3.49 -3.72
CA LEU A 137 -11.47 -3.90 -4.85
C LEU A 137 -12.26 -3.92 -6.17
N ARG A 138 -13.57 -4.19 -6.14
CA ARG A 138 -14.47 -4.14 -7.31
C ARG A 138 -14.58 -2.77 -7.95
N ASP A 139 -14.33 -1.70 -7.20
CA ASP A 139 -14.37 -0.33 -7.73
C ASP A 139 -13.12 -0.02 -8.56
N PHE A 140 -12.09 -0.89 -8.51
CA PHE A 140 -10.83 -0.70 -9.21
C PHE A 140 -10.69 -1.69 -10.37
N PRO A 141 -10.78 -1.23 -11.63
CA PRO A 141 -10.59 -2.09 -12.79
C PRO A 141 -9.15 -2.61 -12.83
N HIS A 142 -9.02 -3.94 -12.83
CA HIS A 142 -7.76 -4.64 -12.96
C HIS A 142 -7.24 -4.52 -14.39
N ILE A 143 -5.94 -4.28 -14.53
CA ILE A 143 -5.27 -4.44 -15.83
C ILE A 143 -4.88 -5.92 -15.97
N ASP A 144 -5.26 -6.56 -17.08
CA ASP A 144 -4.63 -7.81 -17.50
C ASP A 144 -3.11 -7.58 -17.60
N GLY A 145 -2.33 -8.51 -17.05
CA GLY A 145 -0.88 -8.38 -16.82
C GLY A 145 0.01 -8.16 -18.05
N ASP A 146 -0.55 -7.94 -19.24
CA ASP A 146 0.20 -7.60 -20.45
C ASP A 146 0.53 -6.10 -20.56
N THR A 147 -0.29 -5.19 -20.04
CA THR A 147 0.08 -3.75 -20.01
C THR A 147 1.22 -3.47 -19.02
N TYR A 148 1.47 -4.41 -18.09
CA TYR A 148 2.65 -4.44 -17.22
C TYR A 148 3.96 -4.67 -17.99
N ARG A 149 3.92 -5.20 -19.23
CA ARG A 149 5.15 -5.41 -20.02
C ARG A 149 5.75 -4.11 -20.54
N ASP A 150 4.90 -3.10 -20.79
CA ASP A 150 5.31 -1.81 -21.37
C ASP A 150 5.53 -0.72 -20.30
N MET A 151 5.07 -0.95 -19.06
CA MET A 151 5.45 -0.14 -17.91
C MET A 151 6.73 -0.72 -17.30
N MET A 152 7.76 0.10 -17.06
CA MET A 152 9.03 -0.38 -16.48
C MET A 152 8.77 -1.27 -15.25
N PRO A 153 9.17 -2.56 -15.26
CA PRO A 153 8.87 -3.48 -14.18
C PRO A 153 9.51 -3.03 -12.87
N LEU A 154 8.69 -2.74 -11.86
CA LEU A 154 9.15 -2.39 -10.52
C LEU A 154 9.48 -3.62 -9.64
N GLY A 155 10.26 -4.58 -10.16
CA GLY A 155 10.95 -5.61 -9.38
C GLY A 155 10.42 -7.03 -9.57
N LYS A 156 11.16 -8.04 -9.07
CA LYS A 156 10.91 -9.45 -9.38
C LYS A 156 9.58 -9.94 -8.78
N GLN A 157 8.65 -10.28 -9.66
CA GLN A 157 7.67 -11.32 -9.39
C GLN A 157 8.38 -12.68 -9.37
N THR A 158 8.18 -13.46 -8.32
CA THR A 158 8.54 -14.87 -8.33
C THR A 158 7.59 -15.59 -9.27
N ARG A 159 8.06 -15.87 -10.50
CA ARG A 159 7.36 -16.80 -11.39
C ARG A 159 7.46 -18.19 -10.77
N LEU A 160 6.40 -18.63 -10.09
CA LEU A 160 6.24 -20.05 -9.83
C LEU A 160 6.22 -20.74 -11.21
N PRO A 161 7.10 -21.72 -11.47
CA PRO A 161 7.03 -22.47 -12.72
C PRO A 161 5.68 -23.21 -12.76
N PRO A 162 5.01 -23.29 -13.91
CA PRO A 162 3.65 -23.82 -13.97
C PRO A 162 3.54 -25.33 -13.67
N PHE A 163 4.64 -26.06 -13.40
CA PHE A 163 4.61 -27.49 -13.08
C PHE A 163 5.69 -27.93 -12.08
N VAL A 164 5.31 -28.78 -11.12
CA VAL A 164 6.21 -29.59 -10.28
C VAL A 164 6.32 -31.01 -10.89
N ARG A 165 7.56 -31.44 -11.11
CA ARG A 165 8.10 -32.78 -11.45
C ARG A 165 8.00 -33.32 -12.90
N GLY A 166 9.18 -33.55 -13.46
CA GLY A 166 9.70 -34.87 -13.82
C GLY A 166 11.12 -34.99 -13.27
#